data_AF-A0A2N5UDJ4-F1
#
_entry.id   AF-A0A2N5UDJ4-F1
#
_cell.length_a   1.000
_cell.length_b   1.000
_cell.length_c   1.000
_cell.angle_alpha   90.00
_cell.angle_beta   90.00
_cell.angle_gamma   90.00
#
_symmetry.space_group_name_H-M   'P 1'
#
loop_
_entity.id
_entity.type
_entity.pdbx_description
1 polymer ?
#
loop_
_entity_poly.entity_id
_entity_poly.type
_entity_poly.pdbx_seq_one_letter_code
_entity_poly.pdbx_strand_id
1 'polypeptide(L)'
;MNSLYSLALRQTSSIQAELTELEKSITSSTQSNTAGLHGQITASLSSLQRTLDDYQAMSKAEVVESKRAKATARIEKFKDDLLTLKKQFDQIKKMERTLKEESQRQELFQSSSTSYRTNAATHLSSPTTAESPYQSGYHRTNAAINSRASGGTGVAYRTNSALDESQFLQQTNSTLDIYIAQGQAILGNLGDQRDMLKGTQKKLRSAANVLGLSRETIQFIERRSKADFILFGIGATFTLVSFYLILKFLG
;
A
#
# COMPACT_ATOMS: atom_id res chain seq x y z
N MET A 1 -22.90 6.60 0.95
CA MET A 1 -22.24 6.77 2.29
C MET A 1 -22.06 5.45 3.03
N ASN A 2 -23.12 4.71 3.34
CA ASN A 2 -23.02 3.48 4.14
C ASN A 2 -22.20 2.36 3.48
N SER A 3 -22.25 2.21 2.16
CA SER A 3 -21.46 1.22 1.42
C SER A 3 -19.95 1.46 1.50
N LEU A 4 -19.50 2.72 1.41
CA LEU A 4 -18.09 3.07 1.57
C LEU A 4 -17.62 2.84 3.00
N TYR A 5 -18.47 3.13 3.99
CA TYR A 5 -18.17 2.82 5.39
C TYR A 5 -17.98 1.31 5.60
N SER A 6 -18.90 0.47 5.11
CA SER A 6 -18.77 -0.99 5.24
C SER A 6 -17.56 -1.55 4.47
N LEU A 7 -17.23 -0.96 3.32
CA LEU A 7 -16.05 -1.33 2.54
C LEU A 7 -14.77 -0.99 3.29
N ALA A 8 -14.64 0.25 3.77
CA ALA A 8 -13.48 0.71 4.54
C ALA A 8 -13.29 -0.13 5.82
N LEU A 9 -14.39 -0.47 6.50
CA LEU A 9 -14.36 -1.34 7.68
C LEU A 9 -13.81 -2.73 7.33
N ARG A 10 -14.33 -3.36 6.27
CA ARG A 10 -13.86 -4.68 5.83
C ARG A 10 -12.39 -4.64 5.38
N GLN A 11 -11.98 -3.60 4.65
CA GLN A 11 -10.59 -3.39 4.26
C GLN A 11 -9.68 -3.28 5.48
N THR A 12 -10.08 -2.49 6.48
CA THR A 12 -9.33 -2.32 7.74
C THR A 12 -9.16 -3.66 8.47
N SER A 13 -10.24 -4.43 8.64
CA SER A 13 -10.16 -5.76 9.26
C SER A 13 -9.33 -6.76 8.47
N SER A 14 -9.37 -6.70 7.13
CA SER A 14 -8.53 -7.53 6.26
C SER A 14 -7.04 -7.20 6.42
N ILE A 15 -6.68 -5.92 6.44
CA ILE A 15 -5.29 -5.48 6.64
C ILE A 15 -4.78 -5.91 8.02
N GLN A 16 -5.62 -5.83 9.06
CA GLN A 16 -5.27 -6.32 10.39
C GLN A 16 -4.99 -7.83 10.38
N ALA A 17 -5.84 -8.63 9.73
CA ALA A 17 -5.61 -10.06 9.60
C ALA A 17 -4.31 -10.36 8.82
N GLU A 18 -4.09 -9.68 7.69
CA GLU A 18 -2.87 -9.81 6.88
C GLU A 18 -1.61 -9.44 7.68
N LEU A 19 -1.66 -8.38 8.51
CA LEU A 19 -0.55 -7.99 9.38
C LEU A 19 -0.25 -9.05 10.45
N THR A 20 -1.30 -9.62 11.08
CA THR A 20 -1.10 -10.68 12.08
C THR A 20 -0.56 -11.97 11.46
N GLU A 21 -0.97 -12.29 10.24
CA GLU A 21 -0.42 -13.42 9.48
C GLU A 21 1.04 -13.18 9.11
N LEU A 22 1.36 -11.96 8.67
CA LEU A 22 2.73 -11.58 8.33
C LEU A 22 3.64 -11.61 9.57
N GLU A 23 3.21 -11.08 10.71
CA GLU A 23 3.93 -11.17 11.98
C GLU A 23 4.18 -12.62 12.41
N LYS A 24 3.16 -13.48 12.30
CA LYS A 24 3.27 -14.91 12.59
C LYS A 24 4.28 -15.60 11.67
N SER A 25 4.24 -15.30 10.36
CA SER A 25 5.14 -15.89 9.36
C SER A 25 6.61 -15.51 9.59
N ILE A 26 6.87 -14.28 10.06
CA ILE A 26 8.22 -13.83 10.41
C ILE A 26 8.71 -14.52 11.67
N THR A 27 7.87 -14.60 12.70
CA THR A 27 8.25 -15.17 14.00
C THR A 27 8.45 -16.69 13.90
N SER A 28 7.69 -17.40 13.07
CA SER A 28 7.80 -18.85 12.92
C SER A 28 9.00 -19.29 12.06
N SER A 29 9.84 -18.37 11.56
CA SER A 29 10.98 -18.62 10.67
C SER A 29 10.64 -19.49 9.44
N THR A 30 9.35 -19.64 9.16
CA THR A 30 8.87 -20.49 8.08
C THR A 30 9.00 -19.66 6.82
N GLN A 31 9.84 -20.11 5.90
CA GLN A 31 10.22 -19.45 4.65
C GLN A 31 9.06 -19.38 3.63
N SER A 32 7.84 -19.10 4.09
CA SER A 32 6.62 -19.05 3.30
C SER A 32 6.29 -17.61 2.92
N ASN A 33 6.42 -17.28 1.63
CA ASN A 33 5.77 -16.18 0.92
C ASN A 33 5.66 -14.80 1.62
N THR A 34 6.59 -14.41 2.50
CA THR A 34 6.55 -13.10 3.18
C THR A 34 6.56 -11.94 2.19
N ALA A 35 7.33 -12.07 1.10
CA ALA A 35 7.39 -11.07 0.03
C ALA A 35 6.05 -10.86 -0.70
N GLY A 36 5.25 -11.92 -0.86
CA GLY A 36 3.91 -11.83 -1.44
C GLY A 36 2.92 -11.10 -0.53
N LEU A 37 2.95 -11.42 0.78
CA LEU A 37 2.14 -10.75 1.80
C LEU A 37 2.48 -9.25 1.89
N HIS A 38 3.77 -8.87 1.78
CA HIS A 38 4.18 -7.45 1.71
C HIS A 38 3.55 -6.72 0.53
N GLY A 39 3.51 -7.34 -0.65
CA GLY A 39 2.89 -6.78 -1.84
C GLY A 39 1.37 -6.65 -1.68
N GLN A 40 0.73 -7.66 -1.12
CA GLN A 40 -0.70 -7.67 -0.84
C GLN A 40 -1.10 -6.56 0.15
N ILE A 41 -0.39 -6.44 1.28
CA ILE A 41 -0.65 -5.40 2.29
C ILE A 41 -0.44 -4.00 1.71
N THR A 42 0.58 -3.80 0.89
CA THR A 42 0.84 -2.51 0.23
C THR A 42 -0.30 -2.14 -0.73
N ALA A 43 -0.83 -3.12 -1.45
CA ALA A 43 -1.98 -2.93 -2.33
C ALA A 43 -3.28 -2.66 -1.54
N SER A 44 -3.55 -3.41 -0.48
CA SER A 44 -4.74 -3.24 0.36
C SER A 44 -4.74 -1.89 1.10
N LEU A 45 -3.58 -1.42 1.53
CA LEU A 45 -3.38 -0.08 2.10
C LEU A 45 -3.66 1.03 1.08
N SER A 46 -3.15 0.91 -0.15
CA SER A 46 -3.39 1.88 -1.22
C SER A 46 -4.86 1.90 -1.64
N SER A 47 -5.52 0.74 -1.64
CA SER A 47 -6.96 0.61 -1.88
C SER A 47 -7.79 1.29 -0.78
N LEU A 48 -7.41 1.12 0.49
CA LEU A 48 -8.06 1.81 1.62
C LEU A 48 -7.90 3.34 1.52
N GLN A 49 -6.71 3.83 1.17
CA GLN A 49 -6.49 5.27 0.94
C GLN A 49 -7.45 5.82 -0.12
N ARG A 50 -7.61 5.10 -1.24
CA ARG A 50 -8.53 5.49 -2.30
C ARG A 50 -10.00 5.47 -1.85
N THR A 51 -10.43 4.42 -1.14
CA THR A 51 -11.78 4.37 -0.56
C THR A 51 -12.06 5.55 0.37
N LEU A 52 -11.05 5.98 1.12
CA LEU A 52 -11.13 7.10 2.05
C LEU A 52 -11.23 8.45 1.33
N ASP A 53 -10.47 8.62 0.24
CA ASP A 53 -10.55 9.80 -0.63
C ASP A 53 -11.94 9.90 -1.29
N ASP A 54 -12.47 8.78 -1.78
CA ASP A 54 -13.83 8.70 -2.34
C ASP A 54 -14.89 9.01 -1.27
N TYR A 55 -14.68 8.54 -0.03
CA TYR A 55 -15.58 8.83 1.09
C TYR A 55 -15.51 10.30 1.50
N GLN A 56 -14.32 10.91 1.46
CA GLN A 56 -14.13 12.34 1.68
C GLN A 56 -14.79 13.18 0.58
N ALA A 57 -14.67 12.80 -0.68
CA ALA A 57 -15.35 13.47 -1.79
C ALA A 57 -16.88 13.44 -1.63
N MET A 58 -17.45 12.27 -1.30
CA MET A 58 -18.89 12.13 -1.11
C MET A 58 -19.39 12.86 0.15
N SER A 59 -18.61 12.89 1.23
CA SER A 59 -18.98 13.65 2.44
C SER A 59 -19.02 15.16 2.22
N LYS A 60 -18.15 15.70 1.35
CA LYS A 60 -18.19 17.11 0.94
C LYS A 60 -19.41 17.41 0.06
N ALA A 61 -19.87 16.45 -0.73
CA ALA A 61 -21.03 16.59 -1.62
C ALA A 61 -22.40 16.39 -0.91
N GLU A 62 -22.41 15.90 0.33
CA GLU A 62 -23.63 15.67 1.09
C GLU A 62 -24.24 16.99 1.59
N VAL A 63 -25.50 17.23 1.22
CA VAL A 63 -26.25 18.45 1.56
C VAL A 63 -26.71 18.45 3.03
N VAL A 64 -26.91 17.25 3.62
CA VAL A 64 -27.39 17.11 5.00
C VAL A 64 -26.23 17.23 6.00
N GLU A 65 -26.19 18.33 6.75
CA GLU A 65 -25.11 18.66 7.70
C GLU A 65 -24.88 17.60 8.77
N SER A 66 -25.95 17.03 9.34
CA SER A 66 -25.84 15.96 10.36
C SER A 66 -25.23 14.66 9.82
N LYS A 67 -25.50 14.31 8.56
CA LYS A 67 -24.91 13.14 7.89
C LYS A 67 -23.46 13.42 7.49
N ARG A 68 -23.17 14.64 7.04
CA ARG A 68 -21.81 15.10 6.74
C ARG A 68 -20.92 15.05 7.98
N ALA A 69 -21.37 15.57 9.12
CA ALA A 69 -20.62 15.54 10.38
C ALA A 69 -20.30 14.10 10.84
N LYS A 70 -21.28 13.20 10.75
CA LYS A 70 -21.05 11.76 11.03
C LYS A 70 -20.07 11.13 10.06
N ALA A 71 -20.12 11.50 8.78
CA ALA A 71 -19.20 10.99 7.78
C ALA A 71 -17.76 11.51 8.00
N THR A 72 -17.57 12.80 8.29
CA THR A 72 -16.25 13.38 8.57
C THR A 72 -15.61 12.78 9.80
N ALA A 73 -16.36 12.58 10.89
CA ALA A 73 -15.85 11.92 12.09
C ALA A 73 -15.41 10.47 11.82
N ARG A 74 -16.18 9.73 11.00
CA ARG A 74 -15.80 8.37 10.58
C ARG A 74 -14.56 8.36 9.69
N ILE A 75 -14.43 9.33 8.79
CA ILE A 75 -13.25 9.50 7.91
C ILE A 75 -12.01 9.76 8.75
N GLU A 76 -12.10 10.66 9.74
CA GLU A 76 -11.00 10.98 10.65
C GLU A 76 -10.53 9.73 11.39
N LYS A 77 -11.45 8.95 11.97
CA LYS A 77 -11.12 7.67 12.58
C LYS A 77 -10.38 6.74 11.61
N PHE A 78 -10.86 6.57 10.38
CA PHE A 78 -10.18 5.73 9.39
C PHE A 78 -8.81 6.27 8.96
N LYS A 79 -8.58 7.59 9.01
CA LYS A 79 -7.24 8.17 8.77
C LYS A 79 -6.27 7.77 9.87
N ASP A 80 -6.71 7.84 11.12
CA ASP A 80 -5.91 7.41 12.27
C ASP A 80 -5.62 5.90 12.20
N ASP A 81 -6.63 5.09 11.91
CA ASP A 81 -6.49 3.64 11.70
C ASP A 81 -5.46 3.36 10.59
N LEU A 82 -5.49 4.10 9.47
CA LEU A 82 -4.52 3.95 8.38
C LEU A 82 -3.08 4.28 8.81
N LEU A 83 -2.89 5.35 9.60
CA LEU A 83 -1.58 5.72 10.14
C LEU A 83 -1.05 4.66 11.11
N THR A 84 -1.90 4.12 11.98
CA THR A 84 -1.51 3.04 12.91
C THR A 84 -1.14 1.76 12.16
N LEU A 85 -1.93 1.36 11.16
CA LEU A 85 -1.63 0.19 10.30
C LEU A 85 -0.31 0.36 9.53
N LYS A 86 -0.03 1.56 9.00
CA LYS A 86 1.27 1.87 8.39
C LYS A 86 2.42 1.71 9.37
N LYS A 87 2.26 2.25 10.57
CA LYS A 87 3.29 2.15 11.62
C LYS A 87 3.56 0.70 12.00
N GLN A 88 2.52 -0.13 12.13
CA GLN A 88 2.66 -1.56 12.39
C GLN A 88 3.40 -2.27 11.26
N PHE A 89 3.02 -2.01 10.00
CA PHE A 89 3.69 -2.58 8.84
C PHE A 89 5.19 -2.23 8.79
N ASP A 90 5.54 -0.98 9.06
CA ASP A 90 6.93 -0.52 9.09
C ASP A 90 7.72 -1.14 10.26
N GLN A 91 7.09 -1.32 11.43
CA GLN A 91 7.70 -2.02 12.57
C GLN A 91 7.99 -3.48 12.22
N ILE A 92 7.03 -4.16 11.60
CA ILE A 92 7.20 -5.56 11.22
C ILE A 92 8.28 -5.71 10.13
N LYS A 93 8.36 -4.79 9.17
CA LYS A 93 9.47 -4.74 8.20
C LYS A 93 10.84 -4.59 8.87
N LYS A 94 10.94 -3.74 9.89
CA LYS A 94 12.20 -3.58 10.66
C LYS A 94 12.55 -4.87 11.39
N MET A 95 11.57 -5.52 12.03
CA MET A 95 11.75 -6.79 12.72
C MET A 95 12.20 -7.91 11.77
N GLU A 96 11.61 -8.00 10.57
CA GLU A 96 12.05 -8.96 9.55
C GLU A 96 13.51 -8.71 9.13
N ARG A 97 13.88 -7.44 8.96
CA ARG A 97 15.24 -7.06 8.59
C ARG A 97 16.24 -7.46 9.67
N THR A 98 15.95 -7.18 10.94
CA THR A 98 16.83 -7.56 12.06
C THR A 98 16.96 -9.07 12.17
N LEU A 99 15.87 -9.82 12.00
CA LEU A 99 15.92 -11.29 12.02
C LEU A 99 16.76 -11.85 10.88
N LYS A 100 16.64 -11.30 9.67
CA LYS A 100 17.50 -11.69 8.53
C LYS A 100 18.97 -11.36 8.79
N GLU A 101 19.27 -10.18 9.34
CA GLU A 101 20.63 -9.77 9.69
C GLU A 101 21.22 -10.70 10.78
N GLU A 102 20.43 -11.11 11.77
CA GLU A 102 20.83 -12.08 12.80
C GLU A 102 21.08 -13.48 12.21
N SER A 103 20.21 -13.97 11.32
CA SER A 103 20.41 -15.25 10.63
C SER A 103 21.68 -15.23 9.78
N GLN A 104 21.90 -14.19 8.97
CA GLN A 104 23.15 -14.03 8.20
C GLN A 104 24.38 -13.96 9.10
N ARG A 105 24.28 -13.28 10.25
CA ARG A 105 25.36 -13.21 11.22
C ARG A 105 25.67 -14.58 11.83
N GLN A 106 24.65 -15.40 12.11
CA GLN A 106 24.81 -16.78 12.59
C GLN A 106 25.46 -17.70 11.54
N GLU A 107 25.09 -17.54 10.26
CA GLU A 107 25.74 -18.27 9.15
C GLU A 107 27.22 -17.92 9.02
N LEU A 108 27.57 -16.63 9.17
CA LEU A 108 28.98 -16.18 9.15
C LEU A 108 29.79 -16.76 10.32
N PHE A 109 29.21 -16.86 11.52
CA PHE A 109 29.88 -17.48 12.66
C PHE A 109 30.10 -18.99 12.46
N GLN A 110 29.12 -19.70 11.89
CA GLN A 110 29.27 -21.13 11.55
C GLN A 110 30.30 -21.37 10.45
N SER A 111 30.31 -20.51 9.42
CA SER A 111 31.30 -20.56 8.34
C SER A 111 32.74 -20.37 8.85
N SER A 112 32.96 -19.46 9.81
CA SER A 112 34.29 -19.23 10.39
C SER A 112 34.84 -20.44 11.17
N SER A 113 33.96 -21.27 11.74
CA SER A 113 34.35 -22.46 12.52
C SER A 113 34.75 -23.68 11.66
N THR A 114 34.60 -23.62 10.34
CA THR A 114 34.99 -24.74 9.45
C THR A 114 36.37 -24.56 8.81
N SER A 115 37.05 -23.43 9.04
CA SER A 115 38.34 -23.11 8.38
C SER A 115 39.60 -23.35 9.22
N TYR A 116 39.53 -23.99 10.39
CA TYR A 116 40.73 -24.55 11.05
C TYR A 116 41.02 -26.00 10.62
N ARG A 117 40.88 -26.32 9.33
CA ARG A 117 41.62 -27.45 8.74
C ARG A 117 42.86 -26.92 8.06
N THR A 118 43.84 -26.50 8.86
CA THR A 118 45.20 -26.27 8.38
C THR A 118 46.14 -27.18 9.12
N ASN A 119 46.62 -28.20 8.40
CA ASN A 119 47.84 -28.93 8.70
C ASN A 119 48.90 -27.96 9.24
N ALA A 120 49.32 -28.14 10.49
CA ALA A 120 50.47 -27.46 11.05
C ALA A 120 51.74 -28.08 10.46
N ALA A 121 52.11 -27.62 9.26
CA ALA A 121 53.48 -27.68 8.75
C ALA A 121 54.08 -26.27 8.82
N THR A 122 54.67 -25.99 9.98
CA THR A 122 55.96 -25.30 10.15
C THR A 122 56.35 -24.25 9.12
N HIS A 123 55.89 -22.99 9.22
CA HIS A 123 56.64 -21.87 8.65
C HIS A 123 56.61 -20.64 9.56
N LEU A 124 57.79 -20.35 10.10
CA LEU A 124 58.16 -19.27 11.00
C LEU A 124 58.37 -17.96 10.22
N SER A 125 58.07 -16.85 10.90
CA SER A 125 58.54 -15.46 10.70
C SER A 125 58.02 -14.65 9.51
N SER A 126 57.23 -13.58 9.80
CA SER A 126 57.76 -12.20 9.82
C SER A 126 56.72 -11.17 10.29
N PRO A 127 57.14 -10.00 10.82
CA PRO A 127 56.35 -9.21 11.76
C PRO A 127 55.84 -7.86 11.22
N THR A 128 54.88 -7.30 11.96
CA THR A 128 54.45 -5.89 12.04
C THR A 128 53.86 -5.20 10.80
N THR A 129 52.59 -4.83 10.87
CA THR A 129 52.13 -3.43 10.79
C THR A 129 50.72 -3.32 11.37
N ALA A 130 50.52 -2.34 12.26
CA ALA A 130 49.31 -2.10 13.02
C ALA A 130 48.09 -1.76 12.16
N GLU A 131 46.97 -2.43 12.39
CA GLU A 131 45.66 -2.09 11.83
C GLU A 131 44.98 -0.99 12.66
N SER A 132 44.55 0.08 11.98
CA SER A 132 43.76 1.18 12.53
C SER A 132 42.25 0.91 12.32
N PRO A 133 41.35 1.21 13.28
CA PRO A 133 40.00 0.67 13.31
C PRO A 133 38.91 1.56 12.65
N TYR A 134 39.26 2.49 11.77
CA TYR A 134 38.28 3.36 11.08
C TYR A 134 38.55 3.47 9.59
N GLN A 135 38.04 2.52 8.79
CA GLN A 135 37.79 2.81 7.37
C GLN A 135 36.59 2.01 6.84
N SER A 136 35.41 2.58 7.06
CA SER A 136 34.21 2.30 6.26
C SER A 136 34.24 3.22 5.04
N GLY A 137 33.95 2.67 3.86
CA GLY A 137 33.65 3.45 2.66
C GLY A 137 34.41 2.99 1.42
N TYR A 138 33.66 2.34 0.53
CA TYR A 138 33.99 2.00 -0.86
C TYR A 138 34.92 0.79 -1.04
N HIS A 139 34.32 -0.33 -1.45
CA HIS A 139 35.02 -1.44 -2.09
C HIS A 139 35.66 -0.94 -3.39
N ARG A 140 36.85 -0.34 -3.28
CA ARG A 140 37.75 -0.12 -4.41
C ARG A 140 38.32 -1.46 -4.81
N THR A 141 38.12 -1.80 -6.07
CA THR A 141 38.79 -2.83 -6.84
C THR A 141 40.30 -2.55 -6.92
N ASN A 142 41.03 -2.85 -5.84
CA ASN A 142 42.50 -2.85 -5.84
C ASN A 142 43.00 -4.30 -5.80
N ALA A 143 42.79 -5.01 -6.92
CA ALA A 143 43.46 -6.27 -7.21
C ALA A 143 44.22 -6.18 -8.55
N ALA A 144 45.01 -5.12 -8.69
CA ALA A 144 46.05 -5.01 -9.70
C ALA A 144 47.16 -4.14 -9.09
N ILE A 145 48.42 -4.43 -9.44
CA ILE A 145 49.65 -3.84 -8.87
C ILE A 145 50.19 -4.59 -7.64
N ASN A 146 50.45 -5.90 -7.80
CA ASN A 146 51.73 -6.49 -7.38
C ASN A 146 51.91 -7.89 -7.97
N SER A 147 51.92 -7.98 -9.30
CA SER A 147 52.26 -9.21 -10.02
C SER A 147 53.67 -9.11 -10.58
N ARG A 148 54.68 -9.06 -9.69
CA ARG A 148 56.09 -9.08 -10.11
C ARG A 148 57.08 -9.40 -9.00
N ALA A 149 56.90 -10.49 -8.25
CA ALA A 149 58.01 -11.23 -7.64
C ALA A 149 57.52 -12.51 -6.96
N SER A 150 58.27 -13.58 -7.17
CA SER A 150 58.28 -14.84 -6.44
C SER A 150 57.14 -15.82 -6.72
N GLY A 151 57.54 -16.97 -7.28
CA GLY A 151 56.67 -18.07 -7.65
C GLY A 151 56.05 -18.79 -6.45
N GLY A 152 54.98 -19.53 -6.74
CA GLY A 152 54.44 -20.58 -5.87
C GLY A 152 53.02 -20.36 -5.35
N THR A 153 52.58 -19.12 -5.15
CA THR A 153 51.39 -18.86 -4.29
C THR A 153 50.32 -18.00 -4.94
N GLY A 154 50.28 -17.91 -6.27
CA GLY A 154 49.32 -17.06 -7.02
C GLY A 154 47.99 -17.72 -7.38
N VAL A 155 47.87 -19.05 -7.25
CA VAL A 155 46.67 -19.81 -7.65
C VAL A 155 45.58 -19.73 -6.57
N ALA A 156 45.96 -19.86 -5.30
CA ALA A 156 45.03 -19.90 -4.16
C ALA A 156 44.18 -18.61 -4.00
N TYR A 157 44.79 -17.43 -4.23
CA TYR A 157 44.07 -16.16 -4.13
C TYR A 157 43.13 -15.92 -5.31
N ARG A 158 43.46 -16.40 -6.52
CA ARG A 158 42.59 -16.31 -7.70
C ARG A 158 41.42 -17.26 -7.62
N THR A 159 41.61 -18.46 -7.08
CA THR A 159 40.53 -19.43 -6.87
C THR A 159 39.56 -18.96 -5.78
N ASN A 160 40.04 -18.36 -4.69
CA ASN A 160 39.14 -17.81 -3.66
C ASN A 160 38.29 -16.64 -4.20
N SER A 161 38.88 -15.70 -4.93
CA SER A 161 38.09 -14.61 -5.55
C SER A 161 37.08 -15.10 -6.58
N ALA A 162 37.40 -16.17 -7.34
CA ALA A 162 36.45 -16.76 -8.29
C ALA A 162 35.31 -17.51 -7.59
N LEU A 163 35.56 -18.15 -6.45
CA LEU A 163 34.53 -18.81 -5.64
C LEU A 163 33.59 -17.78 -5.02
N ASP A 164 34.14 -16.72 -4.42
CA ASP A 164 33.35 -15.62 -3.85
C ASP A 164 32.50 -14.92 -4.92
N GLU A 165 33.06 -14.68 -6.12
CA GLU A 165 32.33 -14.12 -7.26
C GLU A 165 31.21 -15.05 -7.73
N SER A 166 31.47 -16.36 -7.81
CA SER A 166 30.44 -17.33 -8.18
C SER A 166 29.29 -17.42 -7.17
N GLN A 167 29.60 -17.36 -5.87
CA GLN A 167 28.60 -17.39 -4.81
C GLN A 167 27.78 -16.10 -4.79
N PHE A 168 28.42 -14.94 -4.99
CA PHE A 168 27.74 -13.67 -5.15
C PHE A 168 26.79 -13.66 -6.36
N LEU A 169 27.24 -14.19 -7.50
CA LEU A 169 26.41 -14.30 -8.70
C LEU A 169 25.22 -15.22 -8.48
N GLN A 170 25.39 -16.37 -7.82
CA GLN A 170 24.29 -17.28 -7.50
C GLN A 170 23.27 -16.66 -6.54
N GLN A 171 23.74 -16.00 -5.47
CA GLN A 171 22.88 -15.30 -4.53
C GLN A 171 22.14 -14.12 -5.17
N THR A 172 22.81 -13.40 -6.07
CA THR A 172 22.20 -12.29 -6.81
C THR A 172 21.15 -12.80 -7.79
N ASN A 173 21.42 -13.91 -8.48
CA ASN A 173 20.48 -14.52 -9.43
C ASN A 173 19.18 -14.96 -8.73
N SER A 174 19.29 -15.66 -7.59
CA SER A 174 18.12 -16.08 -6.81
C SER A 174 17.34 -14.91 -6.23
N THR A 175 18.03 -13.84 -5.80
CA THR A 175 17.39 -12.63 -5.29
C THR A 175 16.68 -11.85 -6.39
N LEU A 176 17.28 -11.78 -7.60
CA LEU A 176 16.66 -11.15 -8.76
C LEU A 176 15.39 -11.89 -9.20
N ASP A 177 15.40 -13.22 -9.19
CA ASP A 177 14.23 -14.03 -9.54
C ASP A 177 13.06 -13.77 -8.59
N ILE A 178 13.33 -13.63 -7.29
CA ILE A 178 12.32 -13.26 -6.28
C ILE A 178 11.76 -11.87 -6.56
N TYR A 179 12.61 -10.89 -6.90
CA TYR A 179 12.15 -9.54 -7.25
C TYR A 179 11.37 -9.50 -8.57
N ILE A 180 11.74 -10.31 -9.56
CA ILE A 180 11.00 -10.43 -10.83
C ILE A 180 9.63 -11.06 -10.58
N ALA A 181 9.56 -12.14 -9.81
CA ALA A 181 8.29 -12.77 -9.42
C ALA A 181 7.39 -11.80 -8.64
N GLN A 182 7.98 -11.03 -7.72
CA GLN A 182 7.28 -9.97 -6.99
C GLN A 182 6.79 -8.86 -7.93
N GLY A 183 7.62 -8.43 -8.88
CA GLY A 183 7.26 -7.44 -9.89
C GLY A 183 6.12 -7.91 -10.77
N GLN A 184 6.14 -9.17 -11.22
CA GLN A 184 5.07 -9.78 -12.00
C GLN A 184 3.76 -9.86 -11.22
N ALA A 185 3.81 -10.28 -9.95
CA ALA A 185 2.63 -10.33 -9.09
C ALA A 185 2.04 -8.93 -8.83
N ILE A 186 2.88 -7.93 -8.58
CA ILE A 186 2.44 -6.54 -8.40
C ILE A 186 1.83 -5.98 -9.70
N LEU A 187 2.49 -6.18 -10.84
CA LEU A 187 2.00 -5.71 -12.15
C LEU A 187 0.68 -6.39 -12.53
N GLY A 188 0.52 -7.68 -12.24
CA GLY A 188 -0.74 -8.40 -12.41
C GLY A 188 -1.84 -7.78 -11.56
N ASN A 189 -1.57 -7.54 -10.28
CA ASN A 189 -2.53 -6.93 -9.36
C ASN A 189 -2.90 -5.49 -9.76
N LEU A 190 -1.94 -4.70 -10.26
CA LEU A 190 -2.21 -3.37 -10.84
C LEU A 190 -3.06 -3.44 -12.12
N GLY A 191 -2.85 -4.46 -12.95
CA GLY A 191 -3.67 -4.73 -14.14
C GLY A 191 -5.12 -5.04 -13.77
N ASP A 192 -5.30 -5.94 -12.80
CA ASP A 192 -6.62 -6.31 -12.29
C ASP A 192 -7.34 -5.13 -11.62
N GLN A 193 -6.59 -4.33 -10.85
CA GLN A 193 -7.11 -3.09 -10.27
C GLN A 193 -7.50 -2.07 -11.34
N ARG A 194 -6.72 -1.93 -12.42
CA ARG A 194 -7.07 -1.05 -13.54
C ARG A 194 -8.39 -1.47 -14.18
N ASP A 195 -8.60 -2.76 -14.39
CA ASP A 195 -9.80 -3.26 -15.03
C ASP A 195 -11.03 -3.17 -14.09
N MET A 196 -10.84 -3.35 -12.78
CA MET A 196 -11.85 -2.99 -11.77
C MET A 196 -12.19 -1.50 -11.83
N LEU A 197 -11.18 -0.62 -11.91
CA LEU A 197 -11.37 0.83 -11.96
C LEU A 197 -12.09 1.29 -13.23
N LYS A 198 -11.83 0.65 -14.38
CA LYS A 198 -12.62 0.85 -15.59
C LYS A 198 -14.08 0.44 -15.39
N GLY A 199 -14.32 -0.68 -14.71
CA GLY A 199 -15.66 -1.13 -14.33
C GLY A 199 -16.38 -0.12 -13.44
N THR A 200 -15.69 0.41 -12.43
CA THR A 200 -16.21 1.47 -11.55
C THR A 200 -16.46 2.76 -12.33
N GLN A 201 -15.53 3.21 -13.18
CA GLN A 201 -15.71 4.39 -14.03
C GLN A 201 -16.93 4.24 -14.94
N LYS A 202 -17.14 3.05 -15.52
CA LYS A 202 -18.32 2.76 -16.35
C LYS A 202 -19.61 2.85 -15.54
N LYS A 203 -19.62 2.29 -14.32
CA LYS A 203 -20.75 2.41 -13.37
C LYS A 203 -20.98 3.84 -12.89
N LEU A 204 -19.92 4.61 -12.70
CA LEU A 204 -19.97 6.01 -12.26
C LEU A 204 -20.47 6.90 -13.40
N ARG A 205 -20.02 6.66 -14.64
CA ARG A 205 -20.59 7.30 -15.85
C ARG A 205 -22.06 6.96 -16.02
N SER A 206 -22.46 5.71 -15.83
CA SER A 206 -23.89 5.35 -15.90
C SER A 206 -24.68 5.99 -14.77
N ALA A 207 -24.15 6.05 -13.55
CA ALA A 207 -24.78 6.72 -12.42
C ALA A 207 -24.88 8.23 -12.63
N ALA A 208 -23.85 8.87 -13.18
CA ALA A 208 -23.87 10.29 -13.55
C ALA A 208 -24.92 10.58 -14.63
N ASN A 209 -25.06 9.69 -15.62
CA ASN A 209 -26.10 9.78 -16.64
C ASN A 209 -27.51 9.63 -16.04
N VAL A 210 -27.69 8.69 -15.09
CA VAL A 210 -28.96 8.49 -14.36
C VAL A 210 -29.26 9.65 -13.41
N LEU A 211 -28.26 10.22 -12.75
CA LEU A 211 -28.40 11.41 -11.89
C LEU A 211 -28.74 12.66 -12.71
N GLY A 212 -28.22 12.77 -13.93
CA GLY A 212 -28.61 13.80 -14.90
C GLY A 212 -30.11 13.71 -15.25
N LEU A 213 -30.59 12.50 -15.57
CA LEU A 213 -32.01 12.23 -15.81
C LEU A 213 -32.88 12.47 -14.56
N SER A 214 -32.37 12.13 -13.37
CA SER A 214 -33.03 12.37 -12.09
C SER A 214 -33.17 13.87 -11.79
N ARG A 215 -32.20 14.70 -12.18
CA ARG A 215 -32.26 16.16 -12.00
C ARG A 215 -33.34 16.80 -12.88
N GLU A 216 -33.51 16.32 -14.11
CA GLU A 216 -34.65 16.70 -14.96
C GLU A 216 -35.98 16.26 -14.34
N THR A 217 -36.05 15.04 -13.81
CA THR A 217 -37.26 14.54 -13.12
C THR A 217 -37.59 15.37 -11.88
N ILE A 218 -36.58 15.77 -11.10
CA ILE A 218 -36.72 16.65 -9.92
C ILE A 218 -37.21 18.04 -10.34
N GLN A 219 -36.63 18.63 -11.39
CA GLN A 219 -37.11 19.91 -11.91
C GLN A 219 -38.53 19.83 -12.47
N PHE A 220 -38.90 18.69 -13.08
CA PHE A 220 -40.26 18.45 -13.54
C PHE A 220 -41.26 18.43 -12.38
N ILE A 221 -40.90 17.81 -11.26
CA ILE A 221 -41.73 17.80 -10.03
C ILE A 221 -41.87 19.20 -9.44
N GLU A 222 -40.78 19.97 -9.35
CA GLU A 222 -40.82 21.35 -8.86
C GLU A 222 -41.69 22.25 -9.73
N ARG A 223 -41.65 22.08 -11.06
CA ARG A 223 -42.52 22.83 -11.98
C ARG A 223 -43.99 22.55 -11.75
N ARG A 224 -44.35 21.28 -11.55
CA ARG A 224 -45.73 20.88 -11.24
C ARG A 224 -46.20 21.45 -9.90
N SER A 225 -45.36 21.42 -8.87
CA SER A 225 -45.69 22.00 -7.57
C SER A 225 -45.91 23.52 -7.64
N LYS A 226 -45.12 24.25 -8.45
CA LYS A 226 -45.35 25.68 -8.69
C LYS A 226 -46.65 25.94 -9.47
N ALA A 227 -46.95 25.11 -10.47
CA ALA A 227 -48.20 25.21 -11.21
C ALA A 227 -49.43 24.97 -10.31
N ASP A 228 -49.36 23.98 -9.41
CA ASP A 228 -50.41 23.70 -8.43
C ASP A 228 -50.62 24.87 -7.45
N PHE A 229 -49.54 25.52 -7.00
CA PHE A 229 -49.64 26.72 -6.15
C PHE A 229 -50.33 27.89 -6.88
N ILE A 230 -50.01 28.10 -8.17
CA ILE A 230 -50.66 29.12 -9.00
C ILE A 230 -52.15 28.80 -9.20
N LEU A 231 -52.49 27.54 -9.50
CA LEU A 231 -53.89 27.10 -9.64
C LEU A 231 -54.68 27.29 -8.35
N PHE A 232 -54.08 27.00 -7.20
CA PHE A 232 -54.69 27.27 -5.90
C PHE A 232 -54.95 28.77 -5.68
N GLY A 233 -53.96 29.62 -5.98
CA GLY A 233 -54.11 31.08 -5.88
C GLY A 233 -55.19 31.66 -6.78
N ILE A 234 -55.27 31.20 -8.04
CA ILE A 234 -56.33 31.61 -8.98
C ILE A 234 -57.71 31.18 -8.46
N GLY A 235 -57.83 29.92 -8.00
CA GLY A 235 -59.09 29.40 -7.44
C GLY A 235 -59.56 30.17 -6.20
N ALA A 236 -58.63 30.49 -5.28
CA ALA A 236 -58.94 31.28 -4.09
C ALA A 236 -59.37 32.72 -4.43
N THR A 237 -58.73 33.33 -5.42
CA THR A 237 -59.09 34.69 -5.87
C THR A 237 -60.49 34.69 -6.50
N PHE A 238 -60.80 33.69 -7.32
CA PHE A 238 -62.09 33.55 -7.97
C PHE A 238 -63.25 33.38 -6.99
N THR A 239 -63.08 32.56 -5.94
CA THR A 239 -64.09 32.41 -4.89
C THR A 239 -64.29 33.70 -4.11
N LEU A 240 -63.22 34.44 -3.80
CA LEU A 240 -63.31 35.72 -3.09
C LEU A 240 -64.06 36.79 -3.92
N VAL A 241 -63.78 36.87 -5.23
CA VAL A 241 -64.50 37.75 -6.17
C VAL A 241 -65.98 37.37 -6.27
N SER A 242 -66.27 36.06 -6.33
CA SER A 242 -67.66 35.57 -6.37
C SER A 242 -68.44 35.96 -5.12
N PHE A 243 -67.80 35.83 -3.95
CA PHE A 243 -68.39 36.22 -2.66
C PHE A 243 -68.62 37.74 -2.59
N TYR A 244 -67.66 38.53 -3.07
CA TYR A 244 -67.80 39.98 -3.16
C TYR A 244 -68.97 40.41 -4.06
N LEU A 245 -69.12 39.77 -5.23
CA LEU A 245 -70.23 40.06 -6.15
C LEU A 245 -71.59 39.70 -5.54
N ILE A 246 -71.68 38.60 -4.80
CA ILE A 246 -72.91 38.22 -4.07
C ILE A 246 -73.24 39.26 -3.01
N LEU A 247 -72.27 39.68 -2.20
CA LEU A 247 -72.49 40.71 -1.17
C LEU A 247 -72.91 42.07 -1.76
N LYS A 248 -72.35 42.47 -2.90
CA LYS A 248 -72.69 43.73 -3.58
C LYS A 248 -74.07 43.69 -4.26
N PHE A 249 -74.49 42.52 -4.73
CA PHE A 249 -75.74 42.40 -5.50
C PHE A 249 -76.95 42.04 -4.62
N LEU A 250 -76.71 41.39 -3.48
CA LEU A 250 -77.74 40.96 -2.53
C LEU A 250 -77.78 41.79 -1.23
N GLY A 251 -76.81 42.68 -1.01
CA GLY A 251 -76.79 43.70 0.03
C GLY A 251 -76.69 45.10 -0.56
#